data_AF-M0ZEP4-F1
#
_entry.id   AF-M0ZEP4-F1
#
_cell.length_a   1.000
_cell.length_b   1.000
_cell.length_c   1.000
_cell.angle_alpha   90.00
_cell.angle_beta   90.00
_cell.angle_gamma   90.00
#
_symmetry.space_group_name_H-M   'P 1'
#
loop_
_entity.id
_entity.type
_entity.pdbx_description
1 polymer ?
#
loop_
_entity_poly.entity_id
_entity_poly.type
_entity_poly.pdbx_seq_one_letter_code
_entity_poly.pdbx_strand_id
1 'polypeptide(L)'
;MATQLPCFTQLTPPSPGWRNEAGSLGATSGRALVRSTPFPGHSHFRCRASPRSANSFQKKDSFLDLHPEVSLLRGEQNDESINPRKASSDGSTLEGLGVPPSQDDYNAAKIKVVGVGGGGSNAVNRMIEYSMNGVEFWIVNTDVQAIRMSPVHSQNRLQIGQELTRGLGAGGNPDIGMNAAKESCESIEEALHGADMVFVTAGMGGGTGTGGAPVIAGIAKSMGILTVGIVTTPFSFEGRRRAVQAQEGIAALRNSVDTLIVIPNDKLLSAVSPNTPVMEAFNLADDILWQGIRGISDIITVPGLVNVDFADVRAIMQNAGSSLMGIGTATGKSRARDAALNAIQSPLLDIGIERATGIVWNITGGTDLTLFEVNAAAEVIYDLVDPNANLIFGSVIDQSLNGQVSITLIATGFKRQDEAEGRTAKGGQQMQGDNGRDPSSTGGSKVEIPEFLRKRGPSRFLRI
;
A
#
# COMPACT_ATOMS: atom_id res chain seq x y z
N MET A 1 -42.41 -28.34 -62.42
CA MET A 1 -42.12 -29.76 -62.16
C MET A 1 -42.04 -29.97 -60.65
N ALA A 2 -42.30 -31.18 -60.16
CA ALA A 2 -42.07 -31.63 -58.78
C ALA A 2 -40.54 -31.79 -58.50
N THR A 3 -39.95 -31.87 -57.29
CA THR A 3 -40.39 -31.84 -55.86
C THR A 3 -39.13 -31.47 -54.99
N GLN A 4 -39.00 -31.46 -53.65
CA GLN A 4 -39.82 -31.86 -52.48
C GLN A 4 -39.45 -31.02 -51.21
N LEU A 5 -40.20 -31.21 -50.10
CA LEU A 5 -40.00 -30.76 -48.70
C LEU A 5 -40.69 -31.80 -47.76
N PRO A 6 -40.77 -31.70 -46.39
CA PRO A 6 -40.22 -30.75 -45.38
C PRO A 6 -39.07 -31.41 -44.55
N CYS A 7 -38.74 -31.29 -43.24
CA CYS A 7 -39.31 -30.85 -41.91
C CYS A 7 -38.19 -30.20 -41.02
N PHE A 8 -38.36 -29.50 -39.88
CA PHE A 8 -39.37 -29.37 -38.78
C PHE A 8 -39.21 -30.41 -37.62
N THR A 9 -39.18 -30.08 -36.31
CA THR A 9 -39.28 -28.80 -35.52
C THR A 9 -38.68 -28.95 -34.09
N GLN A 10 -38.25 -27.91 -33.33
CA GLN A 10 -38.94 -27.14 -32.24
C GLN A 10 -39.81 -27.96 -31.23
N LEU A 11 -39.99 -27.63 -29.93
CA LEU A 11 -39.47 -26.61 -28.99
C LEU A 11 -39.69 -27.03 -27.49
N THR A 12 -39.32 -26.17 -26.53
CA THR A 12 -39.34 -26.27 -25.03
C THR A 12 -40.75 -26.20 -24.35
N PRO A 13 -40.88 -26.10 -22.99
CA PRO A 13 -40.71 -27.07 -21.88
C PRO A 13 -42.09 -27.32 -21.13
N PRO A 14 -42.23 -27.92 -19.91
CA PRO A 14 -41.94 -27.27 -18.59
C PRO A 14 -41.61 -28.26 -17.41
N SER A 15 -41.76 -27.81 -16.15
CA SER A 15 -41.58 -28.55 -14.86
C SER A 15 -42.87 -28.47 -13.99
N PRO A 16 -42.94 -28.84 -12.67
CA PRO A 16 -42.15 -29.75 -11.79
C PRO A 16 -43.02 -30.80 -11.02
N GLY A 17 -42.45 -31.72 -10.19
CA GLY A 17 -43.26 -32.37 -9.12
C GLY A 17 -42.75 -33.58 -8.29
N TRP A 18 -42.71 -33.40 -6.95
CA TRP A 18 -43.15 -34.30 -5.84
C TRP A 18 -42.49 -35.68 -5.49
N ARG A 19 -41.91 -35.70 -4.26
CA ARG A 19 -41.95 -36.70 -3.15
C ARG A 19 -41.04 -37.96 -3.07
N ASN A 20 -40.40 -38.06 -1.88
CA ASN A 20 -40.24 -39.18 -0.90
C ASN A 20 -40.00 -40.61 -1.43
N GLU A 21 -38.98 -41.38 -1.01
CA GLU A 21 -38.67 -41.96 0.33
C GLU A 21 -37.16 -42.31 0.40
N ALA A 22 -36.41 -42.42 1.52
CA ALA A 22 -36.59 -42.94 2.88
C ALA A 22 -36.28 -44.45 3.05
N GLY A 23 -35.29 -44.78 3.92
CA GLY A 23 -34.77 -46.13 4.17
C GLY A 23 -33.34 -46.33 3.60
N SER A 24 -32.25 -46.70 4.27
CA SER A 24 -31.87 -47.18 5.63
C SER A 24 -31.15 -48.54 5.53
N LEU A 25 -30.21 -48.80 6.45
CA LEU A 25 -29.32 -49.99 6.54
C LEU A 25 -28.26 -50.09 5.42
N GLY A 26 -27.06 -50.65 5.66
CA GLY A 26 -26.47 -51.10 6.93
C GLY A 26 -25.23 -52.00 6.73
N ALA A 27 -24.48 -52.22 7.82
CA ALA A 27 -23.48 -53.29 8.02
C ALA A 27 -22.29 -53.44 7.04
N THR A 28 -21.15 -52.87 7.44
CA THR A 28 -19.82 -53.53 7.52
C THR A 28 -19.63 -54.96 6.98
N SER A 29 -18.65 -55.16 6.09
CA SER A 29 -17.53 -56.16 6.16
C SER A 29 -16.90 -56.38 4.77
N GLY A 30 -15.69 -56.96 4.70
CA GLY A 30 -15.11 -57.45 3.43
C GLY A 30 -13.69 -56.97 3.09
N ARG A 31 -12.68 -57.33 3.88
CA ARG A 31 -11.27 -57.10 3.54
C ARG A 31 -10.75 -58.24 2.64
N ALA A 32 -10.50 -57.95 1.37
CA ALA A 32 -9.92 -58.90 0.40
C ALA A 32 -8.75 -58.28 -0.37
N LEU A 33 -7.79 -59.10 -0.79
CA LEU A 33 -6.48 -58.67 -1.29
C LEU A 33 -6.09 -59.50 -2.52
N VAL A 34 -5.86 -58.85 -3.66
CA VAL A 34 -5.38 -59.52 -4.90
C VAL A 34 -4.25 -58.72 -5.56
N ARG A 35 -3.21 -59.47 -5.89
CA ARG A 35 -1.94 -59.12 -6.54
C ARG A 35 -2.08 -58.24 -7.79
N SER A 36 -1.09 -57.37 -8.00
CA SER A 36 -0.65 -56.92 -9.32
C SER A 36 0.63 -57.65 -9.75
N THR A 37 0.81 -57.86 -11.06
CA THR A 37 2.06 -58.34 -11.68
C THR A 37 2.25 -57.67 -13.05
N PRO A 38 3.50 -57.45 -13.52
CA PRO A 38 3.81 -56.45 -14.55
C PRO A 38 4.02 -57.02 -15.96
N PHE A 39 4.09 -56.12 -16.96
CA PHE A 39 4.71 -56.37 -18.27
C PHE A 39 5.70 -55.22 -18.63
N PRO A 40 6.68 -55.42 -19.54
CA PRO A 40 7.95 -54.68 -19.47
C PRO A 40 8.34 -53.84 -20.71
N GLY A 41 9.18 -52.83 -20.45
CA GLY A 41 10.47 -52.66 -21.15
C GLY A 41 10.54 -51.80 -22.41
N HIS A 42 11.52 -50.89 -22.46
CA HIS A 42 12.33 -50.65 -23.66
C HIS A 42 13.70 -50.01 -23.35
N SER A 43 14.76 -50.63 -23.91
CA SER A 43 16.10 -50.09 -24.26
C SER A 43 16.77 -48.96 -23.44
N HIS A 44 17.93 -49.29 -22.84
CA HIS A 44 18.96 -48.31 -22.46
C HIS A 44 19.65 -47.68 -23.69
N PHE A 45 20.10 -46.43 -23.56
CA PHE A 45 21.38 -45.97 -24.12
C PHE A 45 22.16 -45.18 -23.07
N ARG A 46 23.50 -45.17 -23.20
CA ARG A 46 24.44 -44.64 -22.20
C ARG A 46 25.61 -43.97 -22.91
N CYS A 47 25.94 -42.74 -22.55
CA CYS A 47 27.18 -42.09 -22.98
C CYS A 47 27.81 -41.26 -21.86
N ARG A 48 29.06 -40.83 -22.09
CA ARG A 48 30.02 -40.42 -21.06
C ARG A 48 30.81 -39.21 -21.57
N ALA A 49 31.26 -38.34 -20.67
CA ALA A 49 32.20 -37.25 -20.97
C ALA A 49 33.62 -37.82 -21.29
N SER A 50 34.63 -37.10 -21.82
CA SER A 50 34.84 -35.63 -21.87
C SER A 50 35.41 -35.12 -23.25
N PRO A 51 36.54 -34.36 -23.40
CA PRO A 51 36.46 -33.06 -24.09
C PRO A 51 37.48 -32.82 -25.25
N ARG A 52 37.35 -31.71 -26.00
CA ARG A 52 38.47 -30.81 -26.43
C ARG A 52 38.11 -29.70 -27.45
N SER A 53 38.91 -28.63 -27.37
CA SER A 53 39.39 -27.74 -28.46
C SER A 53 38.82 -26.31 -28.55
N ALA A 54 39.74 -25.37 -28.81
CA ALA A 54 39.51 -23.96 -29.13
C ALA A 54 39.30 -23.81 -30.68
N ASN A 55 39.00 -22.64 -31.27
CA ASN A 55 39.78 -21.40 -31.14
C ASN A 55 39.04 -20.10 -31.54
N SER A 56 39.54 -18.99 -30.98
CA SER A 56 39.50 -17.58 -31.42
C SER A 56 38.63 -17.13 -32.62
N PHE A 57 37.79 -16.12 -32.38
CA PHE A 57 37.61 -14.99 -33.32
C PHE A 57 37.43 -13.68 -32.54
N GLN A 58 38.36 -12.73 -32.68
CA GLN A 58 38.21 -11.38 -32.16
C GLN A 58 37.46 -10.51 -33.17
N LYS A 59 36.54 -9.67 -32.70
CA LYS A 59 35.95 -8.57 -33.48
C LYS A 59 36.47 -7.26 -32.91
N LYS A 60 37.06 -6.40 -33.76
CA LYS A 60 37.40 -5.02 -33.39
C LYS A 60 36.15 -4.16 -33.54
N ASP A 61 35.75 -3.47 -32.47
CA ASP A 61 34.70 -2.44 -32.55
C ASP A 61 35.33 -1.07 -32.84
N SER A 62 35.07 -0.57 -34.06
CA SER A 62 35.66 0.64 -34.63
C SER A 62 35.00 1.92 -34.09
N PHE A 63 35.05 2.13 -32.78
CA PHE A 63 34.48 3.30 -32.10
C PHE A 63 35.44 3.96 -31.09
N LEU A 64 36.36 3.20 -30.49
CA LEU A 64 37.23 3.70 -29.42
C LEU A 64 38.46 4.50 -29.92
N ASP A 65 38.79 4.42 -31.21
CA ASP A 65 39.96 5.09 -31.81
C ASP A 65 39.80 6.61 -32.02
N LEU A 66 38.70 7.24 -31.55
CA LEU A 66 38.36 8.65 -31.80
C LEU A 66 38.47 9.60 -30.59
N HIS A 67 38.60 9.09 -29.36
CA HIS A 67 38.66 9.93 -28.14
C HIS A 67 39.73 9.44 -27.15
N PRO A 68 40.96 9.99 -27.18
CA PRO A 68 42.09 9.50 -26.36
C PRO A 68 42.01 9.86 -24.87
N GLU A 69 41.04 10.67 -24.43
CA GLU A 69 40.95 11.15 -23.05
C GLU A 69 40.24 10.17 -22.08
N VAL A 70 39.59 9.12 -22.60
CA VAL A 70 38.77 8.20 -21.80
C VAL A 70 39.62 7.18 -21.00
N SER A 71 40.90 7.01 -21.33
CA SER A 71 41.78 5.99 -20.70
C SER A 71 42.28 6.32 -19.29
N LEU A 72 41.96 7.49 -18.72
CA LEU A 72 42.50 7.94 -17.43
C LEU A 72 41.64 7.63 -16.19
N LEU A 73 40.51 6.93 -16.34
CA LEU A 73 39.57 6.62 -15.24
C LEU A 73 39.48 5.12 -14.89
N ARG A 74 40.61 4.41 -14.97
CA ARG A 74 40.82 3.14 -14.25
C ARG A 74 42.16 3.15 -13.54
N GLY A 75 42.14 3.21 -12.20
CA GLY A 75 43.30 2.92 -11.38
C GLY A 75 43.48 1.42 -11.23
N GLU A 76 44.56 0.86 -11.77
CA GLU A 76 44.97 -0.52 -11.51
C GLU A 76 45.86 -0.57 -10.26
N GLN A 77 45.59 -1.51 -9.35
CA GLN A 77 46.42 -1.74 -8.17
C GLN A 77 47.54 -2.73 -8.52
N ASN A 78 48.76 -2.45 -8.04
CA ASN A 78 49.91 -3.35 -8.21
C ASN A 78 49.89 -4.45 -7.14
N ASP A 79 49.74 -5.70 -7.56
CA ASP A 79 50.00 -6.87 -6.70
C ASP A 79 51.51 -7.16 -6.64
N GLU A 80 52.16 -6.82 -5.54
CA GLU A 80 53.53 -7.31 -5.25
C GLU A 80 53.51 -8.62 -4.47
N SER A 81 54.30 -9.60 -4.94
CA SER A 81 54.28 -10.96 -4.42
C SER A 81 55.30 -11.19 -3.29
N ILE A 82 54.82 -11.45 -2.06
CA ILE A 82 55.66 -11.90 -0.94
C ILE A 82 55.11 -13.19 -0.33
N ASN A 83 55.94 -14.24 -0.39
CA ASN A 83 55.73 -15.53 0.28
C ASN A 83 56.65 -15.62 1.51
N PRO A 84 56.15 -16.10 2.66
CA PRO A 84 56.96 -16.95 3.53
C PRO A 84 56.30 -18.30 3.83
N ARG A 85 57.11 -19.27 4.27
CA ARG A 85 56.71 -20.69 4.42
C ARG A 85 56.35 -21.05 5.86
N LYS A 86 55.46 -22.05 5.98
CA LYS A 86 55.24 -23.00 7.11
C LYS A 86 56.05 -22.77 8.40
N ALA A 87 55.29 -22.61 9.49
CA ALA A 87 55.62 -23.17 10.81
C ALA A 87 54.49 -24.15 11.23
N SER A 88 54.59 -24.77 12.41
CA SER A 88 53.76 -25.93 12.80
C SER A 88 53.27 -25.92 14.24
N SER A 89 52.29 -26.81 14.48
CA SER A 89 51.83 -27.39 15.75
C SER A 89 50.86 -26.60 16.64
N ASP A 90 50.14 -27.42 17.40
CA ASP A 90 49.34 -27.15 18.59
C ASP A 90 48.06 -26.33 18.40
N GLY A 91 47.04 -26.69 19.18
CA GLY A 91 45.70 -26.14 19.06
C GLY A 91 44.95 -26.19 20.37
N SER A 92 43.95 -25.31 20.49
CA SER A 92 43.02 -25.26 21.60
C SER A 92 41.65 -24.80 21.14
N THR A 93 40.65 -25.21 21.89
CA THR A 93 39.23 -24.88 21.77
C THR A 93 38.97 -23.41 21.41
N LEU A 94 38.11 -23.18 20.42
CA LEU A 94 37.41 -21.90 20.22
C LEU A 94 35.93 -22.18 19.98
N GLU A 95 35.09 -21.58 20.83
CA GLU A 95 33.64 -21.56 20.69
C GLU A 95 33.20 -20.42 19.75
N GLY A 96 31.97 -20.49 19.26
CA GLY A 96 31.12 -19.32 19.01
C GLY A 96 31.72 -18.14 18.24
N LEU A 97 32.13 -18.33 16.98
CA LEU A 97 32.20 -17.23 16.02
C LEU A 97 30.97 -17.28 15.10
N GLY A 98 30.09 -16.28 15.26
CA GLY A 98 28.98 -16.07 14.33
C GLY A 98 29.49 -15.68 12.94
N VAL A 99 28.65 -15.90 11.92
CA VAL A 99 28.91 -15.41 10.57
C VAL A 99 29.05 -13.88 10.64
N PRO A 100 30.17 -13.27 10.20
CA PRO A 100 30.26 -11.82 10.15
C PRO A 100 29.21 -11.29 9.17
N PRO A 101 28.50 -10.18 9.47
CA PRO A 101 27.55 -9.62 8.55
C PRO A 101 28.26 -9.27 7.23
N SER A 102 27.67 -9.68 6.11
CA SER A 102 28.20 -9.41 4.77
C SER A 102 28.34 -7.90 4.54
N GLN A 103 29.54 -7.46 4.19
CA GLN A 103 29.88 -6.05 4.03
C GLN A 103 29.40 -5.49 2.68
N ASP A 104 28.08 -5.27 2.52
CA ASP A 104 27.53 -4.63 1.30
C ASP A 104 26.30 -3.71 1.53
N ASP A 105 25.70 -3.64 2.73
CA ASP A 105 24.41 -2.97 2.98
C ASP A 105 24.47 -1.59 3.71
N TYR A 106 25.61 -0.89 3.67
CA TYR A 106 25.82 0.32 4.47
C TYR A 106 25.13 1.61 3.97
N ASN A 107 24.39 1.56 2.86
CA ASN A 107 23.84 2.75 2.21
C ASN A 107 22.36 2.62 1.73
N ALA A 108 21.69 1.50 2.02
CA ALA A 108 20.28 1.29 1.66
C ALA A 108 19.34 1.72 2.79
N ALA A 109 18.36 2.59 2.47
CA ALA A 109 17.36 3.04 3.45
C ALA A 109 16.40 1.91 3.82
N LYS A 110 16.21 1.65 5.11
CA LYS A 110 15.41 0.53 5.62
C LYS A 110 13.95 0.89 5.70
N ILE A 111 13.19 0.41 4.72
CA ILE A 111 11.73 0.60 4.61
C ILE A 111 11.00 -0.58 5.26
N LYS A 112 10.10 -0.29 6.20
CA LYS A 112 9.14 -1.28 6.73
C LYS A 112 7.70 -0.93 6.36
N VAL A 113 6.86 -1.95 6.17
CA VAL A 113 5.41 -1.81 5.96
C VAL A 113 4.68 -2.53 7.07
N VAL A 114 3.82 -1.82 7.79
CA VAL A 114 3.13 -2.28 9.00
C VAL A 114 1.62 -2.31 8.76
N GLY A 115 1.08 -3.51 8.55
CA GLY A 115 -0.35 -3.75 8.31
C GLY A 115 -1.14 -3.87 9.62
N VAL A 116 -1.96 -2.87 9.94
CA VAL A 116 -2.66 -2.78 11.23
C VAL A 116 -4.12 -3.25 11.12
N GLY A 117 -4.48 -4.24 11.94
CA GLY A 117 -5.80 -4.88 11.92
C GLY A 117 -6.07 -5.66 10.64
N GLY A 118 -7.30 -6.15 10.46
CA GLY A 118 -7.67 -7.04 9.34
C GLY A 118 -7.39 -6.46 7.95
N GLY A 119 -7.84 -5.23 7.67
CA GLY A 119 -7.63 -4.59 6.36
C GLY A 119 -6.14 -4.35 6.05
N GLY A 120 -5.38 -3.80 7.00
CA GLY A 120 -3.93 -3.62 6.82
C GLY A 120 -3.19 -4.95 6.69
N SER A 121 -3.62 -5.99 7.39
CA SER A 121 -3.07 -7.34 7.24
C SER A 121 -3.32 -7.92 5.84
N ASN A 122 -4.54 -7.76 5.29
CA ASN A 122 -4.88 -8.23 3.95
C ASN A 122 -4.04 -7.55 2.87
N ALA A 123 -3.94 -6.21 2.92
CA ALA A 123 -3.09 -5.44 2.03
C ALA A 123 -1.63 -5.93 2.07
N VAL A 124 -1.06 -6.13 3.26
CA VAL A 124 0.31 -6.68 3.41
C VAL A 124 0.45 -8.10 2.88
N ASN A 125 -0.52 -8.98 3.12
CA ASN A 125 -0.50 -10.34 2.57
C ASN A 125 -0.43 -10.29 1.03
N ARG A 126 -1.20 -9.39 0.41
CA ARG A 126 -1.26 -9.21 -1.05
C ARG A 126 -0.01 -8.52 -1.62
N MET A 127 0.63 -7.61 -0.88
CA MET A 127 1.94 -7.03 -1.24
C MET A 127 3.05 -8.10 -1.30
N ILE A 128 2.98 -9.13 -0.45
CA ILE A 128 3.88 -10.29 -0.47
C ILE A 128 3.57 -11.21 -1.66
N GLU A 129 2.30 -11.44 -1.99
CA GLU A 129 1.91 -12.17 -3.21
C GLU A 129 2.47 -11.50 -4.48
N TYR A 130 2.50 -10.16 -4.53
CA TYR A 130 3.11 -9.38 -5.60
C TYR A 130 4.65 -9.27 -5.54
N SER A 131 5.32 -9.93 -4.58
CA SER A 131 6.80 -10.03 -4.50
C SER A 131 7.53 -8.68 -4.55
N MET A 132 7.02 -7.68 -3.81
CA MET A 132 7.69 -6.38 -3.63
C MET A 132 9.05 -6.56 -2.94
N ASN A 133 10.10 -5.95 -3.50
CA ASN A 133 11.49 -6.11 -3.06
C ASN A 133 11.99 -4.89 -2.26
N GLY A 134 13.01 -5.09 -1.43
CA GLY A 134 13.65 -4.00 -0.66
C GLY A 134 12.81 -3.46 0.51
N VAL A 135 11.76 -4.17 0.91
CA VAL A 135 10.78 -3.72 1.91
C VAL A 135 10.50 -4.82 2.92
N GLU A 136 10.54 -4.49 4.22
CA GLU A 136 10.27 -5.43 5.31
C GLU A 136 8.79 -5.42 5.72
N PHE A 137 8.08 -6.53 5.54
CA PHE A 137 6.64 -6.63 5.85
C PHE A 137 6.37 -7.08 7.28
N TRP A 138 5.45 -6.39 7.95
CA TRP A 138 4.95 -6.65 9.29
C TRP A 138 3.42 -6.61 9.34
N ILE A 139 2.81 -7.44 10.20
CA ILE A 139 1.39 -7.32 10.54
C ILE A 139 1.18 -7.19 12.04
N VAL A 140 0.23 -6.35 12.43
CA VAL A 140 -0.07 -6.00 13.83
C VAL A 140 -1.57 -6.15 14.07
N ASN A 141 -1.97 -7.09 14.92
CA ASN A 141 -3.40 -7.38 15.12
C ASN A 141 -3.73 -7.90 16.54
N THR A 142 -4.99 -7.71 16.92
CA THR A 142 -5.63 -8.27 18.13
C THR A 142 -6.28 -9.64 17.88
N ASP A 143 -6.39 -10.05 16.62
CA ASP A 143 -6.98 -11.33 16.20
C ASP A 143 -5.87 -12.34 15.88
N VAL A 144 -5.79 -13.40 16.69
CA VAL A 144 -4.78 -14.46 16.57
C VAL A 144 -5.07 -15.41 15.40
N GLN A 145 -6.33 -15.56 14.99
CA GLN A 145 -6.67 -16.39 13.83
C GLN A 145 -6.20 -15.71 12.55
N ALA A 146 -6.48 -14.41 12.41
CA ALA A 146 -5.99 -13.60 11.30
C ALA A 146 -4.45 -13.62 11.21
N ILE A 147 -3.74 -13.43 12.33
CA ILE A 147 -2.28 -13.49 12.37
C ILE A 147 -1.74 -14.85 11.91
N ARG A 148 -2.36 -15.97 12.32
CA ARG A 148 -1.89 -17.32 11.96
C ARG A 148 -2.06 -17.63 10.47
N MET A 149 -3.11 -17.11 9.83
CA MET A 149 -3.40 -17.37 8.41
C MET A 149 -2.55 -16.57 7.42
N SER A 150 -1.90 -15.48 7.85
CA SER A 150 -1.03 -14.66 7.00
C SER A 150 0.18 -15.45 6.42
N PRO A 151 0.68 -15.11 5.22
CA PRO A 151 1.95 -15.60 4.69
C PRO A 151 3.21 -14.92 5.27
N VAL A 152 3.08 -13.77 5.97
CA VAL A 152 4.20 -12.99 6.54
C VAL A 152 5.14 -13.88 7.38
N HIS A 153 6.45 -13.62 7.40
CA HIS A 153 7.39 -14.38 8.25
C HIS A 153 6.96 -14.36 9.72
N SER A 154 7.05 -15.48 10.43
CA SER A 154 6.48 -15.62 11.78
C SER A 154 7.10 -14.70 12.84
N GLN A 155 8.30 -14.18 12.60
CA GLN A 155 8.97 -13.17 13.43
C GLN A 155 8.31 -11.79 13.28
N ASN A 156 7.77 -11.48 12.10
CA ASN A 156 7.20 -10.18 11.75
C ASN A 156 5.68 -10.11 12.00
N ARG A 157 5.18 -10.94 12.91
CA ARG A 157 3.76 -11.12 13.24
C ARG A 157 3.48 -10.69 14.68
N LEU A 158 3.17 -9.41 14.86
CA LEU A 158 2.94 -8.85 16.19
C LEU A 158 1.47 -9.03 16.62
N GLN A 159 1.25 -9.81 17.68
CA GLN A 159 0.00 -9.77 18.42
C GLN A 159 0.02 -8.59 19.41
N ILE A 160 -1.06 -7.81 19.45
CA ILE A 160 -1.25 -6.74 20.43
C ILE A 160 -2.52 -6.95 21.25
N GLY A 161 -2.60 -6.34 22.45
CA GLY A 161 -3.79 -6.40 23.30
C GLY A 161 -4.16 -7.81 23.76
N GLN A 162 -3.18 -8.61 24.17
CA GLN A 162 -3.39 -10.00 24.56
C GLN A 162 -4.20 -10.12 25.86
N GLU A 163 -4.01 -9.21 26.82
CA GLU A 163 -4.83 -9.18 28.05
C GLU A 163 -6.24 -8.67 27.75
N LEU A 164 -6.35 -7.56 27.03
CA LEU A 164 -7.63 -6.90 26.71
C LEU A 164 -8.54 -7.74 25.81
N THR A 165 -8.00 -8.40 24.78
CA THR A 165 -8.80 -9.09 23.74
C THR A 165 -8.76 -10.61 23.81
N ARG A 166 -7.80 -11.18 24.56
CA ARG A 166 -7.55 -12.63 24.61
C ARG A 166 -7.31 -13.27 23.22
N GLY A 167 -6.88 -12.46 22.25
CA GLY A 167 -6.65 -12.87 20.86
C GLY A 167 -7.91 -12.97 19.99
N LEU A 168 -9.06 -12.45 20.45
CA LEU A 168 -10.37 -12.51 19.78
C LEU A 168 -10.72 -11.26 18.96
N GLY A 169 -9.78 -10.31 18.82
CA GLY A 169 -10.02 -9.06 18.09
C GLY A 169 -10.68 -7.94 18.91
N ALA A 170 -10.58 -6.70 18.42
CA ALA A 170 -11.09 -5.49 19.10
C ALA A 170 -12.61 -5.25 18.96
N GLY A 171 -13.40 -6.22 18.47
CA GLY A 171 -14.88 -6.16 18.43
C GLY A 171 -15.51 -4.98 17.66
N GLY A 172 -14.77 -4.30 16.78
CA GLY A 172 -15.26 -3.07 16.12
C GLY A 172 -15.29 -1.83 17.04
N ASN A 173 -14.51 -1.84 18.12
CA ASN A 173 -14.29 -0.68 18.99
C ASN A 173 -12.85 -0.13 18.85
N PRO A 174 -12.68 1.12 18.36
CA PRO A 174 -11.38 1.80 18.31
C PRO A 174 -10.69 1.92 19.66
N ASP A 175 -11.41 2.12 20.77
CA ASP A 175 -10.79 2.27 22.10
C ASP A 175 -10.02 1.01 22.52
N ILE A 176 -10.56 -0.16 22.19
CA ILE A 176 -9.90 -1.46 22.44
C ILE A 176 -8.68 -1.60 21.53
N GLY A 177 -8.74 -1.15 20.28
CA GLY A 177 -7.59 -1.14 19.36
C GLY A 177 -6.47 -0.20 19.82
N MET A 178 -6.82 0.99 20.31
CA MET A 178 -5.89 1.98 20.87
C MET A 178 -5.23 1.45 22.15
N ASN A 179 -6.02 0.90 23.08
CA ASN A 179 -5.48 0.41 24.34
C ASN A 179 -4.67 -0.88 24.14
N ALA A 180 -5.04 -1.73 23.18
CA ALA A 180 -4.23 -2.87 22.75
C ALA A 180 -2.84 -2.46 22.22
N ALA A 181 -2.76 -1.38 21.42
CA ALA A 181 -1.48 -0.89 20.94
C ALA A 181 -0.64 -0.26 22.07
N LYS A 182 -1.27 0.38 23.06
CA LYS A 182 -0.57 0.91 24.25
C LYS A 182 -0.09 -0.19 25.21
N GLU A 183 -0.87 -1.28 25.36
CA GLU A 183 -0.48 -2.48 26.11
C GLU A 183 0.83 -3.10 25.58
N SER A 184 1.06 -3.00 24.28
CA SER A 184 2.17 -3.65 23.57
C SER A 184 3.23 -2.67 23.02
N CYS A 185 3.40 -1.50 23.66
CA CYS A 185 4.27 -0.41 23.18
C CYS A 185 5.72 -0.87 22.94
N GLU A 186 6.33 -1.55 23.92
CA GLU A 186 7.72 -2.05 23.85
C GLU A 186 7.93 -2.99 22.66
N SER A 187 6.98 -3.88 22.38
CA SER A 187 7.03 -4.81 21.24
C SER A 187 6.78 -4.14 19.89
N ILE A 188 6.10 -2.98 19.87
CA ILE A 188 5.97 -2.14 18.68
C ILE A 188 7.28 -1.39 18.43
N GLU A 189 7.93 -0.85 19.46
CA GLU A 189 9.24 -0.21 19.38
C GLU A 189 10.32 -1.18 18.87
N GLU A 190 10.35 -2.42 19.37
CA GLU A 190 11.25 -3.48 18.88
C GLU A 190 11.00 -3.81 17.39
N ALA A 191 9.73 -3.97 16.99
CA ALA A 191 9.36 -4.25 15.59
C ALA A 191 9.76 -3.12 14.62
N LEU A 192 9.62 -1.86 15.06
CA LEU A 192 9.97 -0.67 14.28
C LEU A 192 11.48 -0.36 14.28
N HIS A 193 12.25 -0.95 15.20
CA HIS A 193 13.66 -0.63 15.39
C HIS A 193 14.49 -0.80 14.10
N GLY A 194 15.38 0.16 13.86
CA GLY A 194 16.29 0.18 12.71
C GLY A 194 15.64 0.49 11.36
N ALA A 195 14.39 0.96 11.32
CA ALA A 195 13.77 1.50 10.12
C ALA A 195 14.16 2.97 9.91
N ASP A 196 14.41 3.36 8.65
CA ASP A 196 14.52 4.77 8.25
C ASP A 196 13.15 5.34 7.87
N MET A 197 12.27 4.50 7.32
CA MET A 197 10.94 4.84 6.84
C MET A 197 9.93 3.74 7.19
N VAL A 198 8.73 4.12 7.63
CA VAL A 198 7.65 3.19 7.97
C VAL A 198 6.35 3.62 7.27
N PHE A 199 5.79 2.69 6.51
CA PHE A 199 4.42 2.78 5.99
C PHE A 199 3.45 2.11 6.98
N VAL A 200 2.52 2.88 7.55
CA VAL A 200 1.43 2.35 8.38
C VAL A 200 0.19 2.21 7.52
N THR A 201 -0.23 0.98 7.23
CA THR A 201 -1.41 0.68 6.39
C THR A 201 -2.55 0.08 7.20
N ALA A 202 -3.76 0.60 7.02
CA ALA A 202 -4.95 0.20 7.78
C ALA A 202 -6.26 0.47 7.03
N GLY A 203 -7.22 -0.45 7.19
CA GLY A 203 -8.62 -0.21 6.86
C GLY A 203 -9.34 0.46 8.03
N MET A 204 -9.82 1.68 7.82
CA MET A 204 -10.41 2.51 8.87
C MET A 204 -11.90 2.20 9.08
N GLY A 205 -12.43 2.51 10.27
CA GLY A 205 -13.80 2.16 10.65
C GLY A 205 -13.96 0.75 11.24
N GLY A 206 -12.87 0.00 11.36
CA GLY A 206 -12.77 -1.17 12.24
C GLY A 206 -12.47 -0.78 13.70
N GLY A 207 -12.10 -1.76 14.53
CA GLY A 207 -11.53 -1.51 15.86
C GLY A 207 -10.01 -1.33 15.81
N THR A 208 -9.31 -2.42 15.50
CA THR A 208 -7.84 -2.53 15.62
C THR A 208 -7.08 -1.57 14.72
N GLY A 209 -7.45 -1.44 13.43
CA GLY A 209 -6.83 -0.48 12.51
C GLY A 209 -7.03 0.96 12.98
N THR A 210 -8.29 1.36 13.11
CA THR A 210 -8.72 2.72 13.53
C THR A 210 -8.08 3.21 14.82
N GLY A 211 -7.99 2.37 15.84
CA GLY A 211 -7.43 2.74 17.15
C GLY A 211 -5.93 2.50 17.29
N GLY A 212 -5.40 1.44 16.67
CA GLY A 212 -4.00 1.04 16.80
C GLY A 212 -3.06 1.80 15.86
N ALA A 213 -3.48 2.11 14.63
CA ALA A 213 -2.62 2.79 13.65
C ALA A 213 -2.14 4.18 14.12
N PRO A 214 -2.97 5.04 14.76
CA PRO A 214 -2.50 6.30 15.33
C PRO A 214 -1.46 6.14 16.44
N VAL A 215 -1.49 5.03 17.19
CA VAL A 215 -0.51 4.73 18.25
C VAL A 215 0.80 4.26 17.64
N ILE A 216 0.75 3.27 16.74
CA ILE A 216 1.92 2.71 16.04
C ILE A 216 2.66 3.80 15.24
N ALA A 217 1.92 4.65 14.53
CA ALA A 217 2.49 5.80 13.83
C ALA A 217 3.14 6.80 14.79
N GLY A 218 2.51 7.09 15.93
CA GLY A 218 3.04 8.01 16.93
C GLY A 218 4.34 7.51 17.55
N ILE A 219 4.45 6.20 17.79
CA ILE A 219 5.68 5.53 18.23
C ILE A 219 6.77 5.69 17.15
N ALA A 220 6.50 5.29 15.90
CA ALA A 220 7.46 5.41 14.79
C ALA A 220 7.97 6.85 14.60
N LYS A 221 7.07 7.83 14.64
CA LYS A 221 7.43 9.25 14.50
C LYS A 221 8.24 9.75 15.71
N SER A 222 7.95 9.27 16.92
CA SER A 222 8.73 9.63 18.11
C SER A 222 10.16 9.05 18.08
N MET A 223 10.37 7.94 17.37
CA MET A 223 11.68 7.35 17.10
C MET A 223 12.46 8.08 15.98
N GLY A 224 11.90 9.11 15.35
CA GLY A 224 12.54 9.87 14.24
C GLY A 224 12.41 9.23 12.84
N ILE A 225 11.65 8.14 12.75
CA ILE A 225 11.39 7.38 11.52
C ILE A 225 10.43 8.19 10.63
N LEU A 226 10.71 8.30 9.33
CA LEU A 226 9.80 8.97 8.39
C LEU A 226 8.51 8.15 8.29
N THR A 227 7.42 8.67 8.85
CA THR A 227 6.20 7.88 9.09
C THR A 227 5.10 8.27 8.12
N VAL A 228 4.75 7.39 7.18
CA VAL A 228 3.71 7.61 6.17
C VAL A 228 2.49 6.74 6.46
N GLY A 229 1.35 7.36 6.76
CA GLY A 229 0.07 6.66 6.84
C GLY A 229 -0.57 6.53 5.46
N ILE A 230 -0.94 5.32 5.04
CA ILE A 230 -1.74 5.09 3.83
C ILE A 230 -2.96 4.25 4.22
N VAL A 231 -4.14 4.85 4.24
CA VAL A 231 -5.34 4.24 4.85
C VAL A 231 -6.58 4.33 3.99
N THR A 232 -7.41 3.29 4.02
CA THR A 232 -8.69 3.24 3.30
C THR A 232 -9.86 3.67 4.17
N THR A 233 -10.80 4.45 3.63
CA THR A 233 -12.12 4.65 4.25
C THR A 233 -13.04 3.49 3.91
N PRO A 234 -13.99 3.09 4.78
CA PRO A 234 -14.95 2.04 4.45
C PRO A 234 -15.86 2.46 3.29
N PHE A 235 -16.41 1.49 2.57
CA PHE A 235 -17.46 1.74 1.57
C PHE A 235 -18.76 2.21 2.24
N SER A 236 -19.55 3.02 1.54
CA SER A 236 -20.87 3.48 2.00
C SER A 236 -21.83 2.35 2.40
N PHE A 237 -21.70 1.17 1.79
CA PHE A 237 -22.52 0.00 2.13
C PHE A 237 -22.16 -0.65 3.48
N GLU A 238 -20.97 -0.42 4.03
CA GLU A 238 -20.57 -0.93 5.35
C GLU A 238 -21.24 -0.19 6.52
N GLY A 239 -21.88 0.94 6.22
CA GLY A 239 -22.77 1.65 7.13
C GLY A 239 -22.12 2.79 7.92
N ARG A 240 -22.95 3.80 8.23
CA ARG A 240 -22.53 5.11 8.80
C ARG A 240 -21.64 5.01 10.05
N ARG A 241 -21.81 3.98 10.88
CA ARG A 241 -20.97 3.78 12.08
C ARG A 241 -19.49 3.62 11.70
N ARG A 242 -19.16 2.80 10.68
CA ARG A 242 -17.76 2.64 10.25
C ARG A 242 -17.22 3.94 9.68
N ALA A 243 -18.02 4.69 8.90
CA ALA A 243 -17.61 5.98 8.35
C ALA A 243 -17.27 7.03 9.44
N VAL A 244 -18.08 7.14 10.50
CA VAL A 244 -17.78 8.03 11.64
C VAL A 244 -16.50 7.59 12.36
N GLN A 245 -16.41 6.31 12.72
CA GLN A 245 -15.20 5.75 13.36
C GLN A 245 -13.94 5.96 12.49
N ALA A 246 -14.06 5.85 11.16
CA ALA A 246 -12.98 6.11 10.22
C ALA A 246 -12.55 7.58 10.23
N GLN A 247 -13.49 8.54 10.21
CA GLN A 247 -13.20 9.97 10.28
C GLN A 247 -12.49 10.35 11.59
N GLU A 248 -12.93 9.81 12.72
CA GLU A 248 -12.30 9.99 14.04
C GLU A 248 -10.87 9.43 14.05
N GLY A 249 -10.68 8.20 13.58
CA GLY A 249 -9.34 7.58 13.49
C GLY A 249 -8.40 8.28 12.51
N ILE A 250 -8.91 8.79 11.38
CA ILE A 250 -8.13 9.58 10.40
C ILE A 250 -7.72 10.93 11.00
N ALA A 251 -8.60 11.58 11.77
CA ALA A 251 -8.27 12.81 12.49
C ALA A 251 -7.18 12.59 13.56
N ALA A 252 -7.21 11.47 14.27
CA ALA A 252 -6.14 11.07 15.18
C ALA A 252 -4.83 10.76 14.44
N LEU A 253 -4.88 9.89 13.41
CA LEU A 253 -3.72 9.44 12.64
C LEU A 253 -2.95 10.61 11.99
N ARG A 254 -3.67 11.65 11.50
CA ARG A 254 -3.05 12.85 10.90
C ARG A 254 -2.04 13.54 11.83
N ASN A 255 -2.24 13.49 13.15
CA ASN A 255 -1.32 14.09 14.12
C ASN A 255 -0.11 13.19 14.44
N SER A 256 -0.22 11.89 14.15
CA SER A 256 0.79 10.87 14.45
C SER A 256 1.76 10.57 13.30
N VAL A 257 1.47 11.01 12.07
CA VAL A 257 2.29 10.74 10.87
C VAL A 257 2.99 12.00 10.35
N ASP A 258 3.93 11.83 9.44
CA ASP A 258 4.51 12.91 8.64
C ASP A 258 3.66 13.22 7.40
N THR A 259 3.27 12.18 6.67
CA THR A 259 2.36 12.25 5.53
C THR A 259 1.18 11.29 5.73
N LEU A 260 -0.03 11.74 5.40
CA LEU A 260 -1.25 10.93 5.42
C LEU A 260 -1.92 10.91 4.03
N ILE A 261 -1.87 9.75 3.37
CA ILE A 261 -2.65 9.44 2.17
C ILE A 261 -3.94 8.73 2.61
N VAL A 262 -5.09 9.24 2.16
CA VAL A 262 -6.41 8.65 2.43
C VAL A 262 -7.03 8.19 1.12
N ILE A 263 -7.34 6.90 1.01
CA ILE A 263 -7.95 6.27 -0.15
C ILE A 263 -9.46 6.10 0.14
N PRO A 264 -10.34 6.89 -0.49
CA PRO A 264 -11.78 6.71 -0.33
C PRO A 264 -12.31 5.53 -1.15
N ASN A 265 -12.68 4.42 -0.51
CA ASN A 265 -13.15 3.21 -1.20
C ASN A 265 -14.37 3.46 -2.12
N ASP A 266 -15.24 4.42 -1.78
CA ASP A 266 -16.37 4.81 -2.63
C ASP A 266 -15.96 5.43 -3.99
N LYS A 267 -14.71 5.94 -4.14
CA LYS A 267 -14.19 6.35 -5.45
C LYS A 267 -13.81 5.15 -6.31
N LEU A 268 -13.36 4.04 -5.70
CA LEU A 268 -13.06 2.79 -6.40
C LEU A 268 -14.32 2.23 -7.08
N LEU A 269 -15.50 2.44 -6.49
CA LEU A 269 -16.79 2.09 -7.08
C LEU A 269 -17.07 2.83 -8.41
N SER A 270 -16.43 3.96 -8.69
CA SER A 270 -16.55 4.67 -9.97
C SER A 270 -15.72 4.07 -11.11
N ALA A 271 -14.75 3.21 -10.79
CA ALA A 271 -13.84 2.58 -11.75
C ALA A 271 -14.21 1.13 -12.10
N VAL A 272 -15.19 0.53 -11.40
CA VAL A 272 -15.59 -0.88 -11.56
C VAL A 272 -16.95 -1.03 -12.24
N SER A 273 -17.21 -2.23 -12.77
CA SER A 273 -18.49 -2.59 -13.37
C SER A 273 -19.57 -2.76 -12.28
N PRO A 274 -20.85 -2.43 -12.52
CA PRO A 274 -21.96 -2.79 -11.64
C PRO A 274 -22.12 -4.29 -11.36
N ASN A 275 -21.44 -5.15 -12.14
CA ASN A 275 -21.41 -6.60 -11.99
C ASN A 275 -20.20 -7.12 -11.17
N THR A 276 -19.27 -6.25 -10.76
CA THR A 276 -18.03 -6.63 -10.05
C THR A 276 -18.37 -7.22 -8.66
N PRO A 277 -17.89 -8.44 -8.31
CA PRO A 277 -18.14 -9.04 -7.01
C PRO A 277 -17.54 -8.26 -5.84
N VAL A 278 -18.18 -8.34 -4.66
CA VAL A 278 -17.74 -7.63 -3.44
C VAL A 278 -16.29 -7.97 -3.04
N MET A 279 -15.85 -9.22 -3.23
CA MET A 279 -14.45 -9.62 -2.97
C MET A 279 -13.46 -8.90 -3.91
N GLU A 280 -13.83 -8.70 -5.17
CA GLU A 280 -13.01 -8.02 -6.17
C GLU A 280 -12.92 -6.51 -5.88
N ALA A 281 -14.00 -5.92 -5.35
CA ALA A 281 -13.99 -4.53 -4.87
C ALA A 281 -13.08 -4.31 -3.64
N PHE A 282 -12.99 -5.28 -2.72
CA PHE A 282 -12.00 -5.23 -1.63
C PHE A 282 -10.57 -5.45 -2.14
N ASN A 283 -10.34 -6.40 -3.05
CA ASN A 283 -9.03 -6.61 -3.68
C ASN A 283 -8.51 -5.34 -4.36
N LEU A 284 -9.40 -4.57 -5.03
CA LEU A 284 -9.04 -3.29 -5.65
C LEU A 284 -8.59 -2.24 -4.62
N ALA A 285 -9.15 -2.23 -3.41
CA ALA A 285 -8.69 -1.34 -2.35
C ALA A 285 -7.28 -1.72 -1.87
N ASP A 286 -7.01 -3.02 -1.74
CA ASP A 286 -5.67 -3.53 -1.40
C ASP A 286 -4.67 -3.32 -2.56
N ASP A 287 -5.11 -3.33 -3.83
CA ASP A 287 -4.28 -3.00 -5.00
C ASP A 287 -3.84 -1.54 -5.04
N ILE A 288 -4.74 -0.60 -4.71
CA ILE A 288 -4.38 0.82 -4.58
C ILE A 288 -3.45 1.04 -3.38
N LEU A 289 -3.61 0.30 -2.28
CA LEU A 289 -2.66 0.32 -1.16
C LEU A 289 -1.27 -0.21 -1.58
N TRP A 290 -1.21 -1.29 -2.36
CA TRP A 290 0.04 -1.80 -2.93
C TRP A 290 0.70 -0.79 -3.88
N GLN A 291 -0.06 -0.19 -4.81
CA GLN A 291 0.45 0.85 -5.72
C GLN A 291 0.90 2.11 -4.96
N GLY A 292 0.22 2.46 -3.86
CA GLY A 292 0.58 3.57 -2.95
C GLY A 292 1.95 3.41 -2.34
N ILE A 293 2.23 2.22 -1.80
CA ILE A 293 3.55 1.91 -1.22
C ILE A 293 4.58 1.76 -2.35
N ARG A 294 4.28 0.99 -3.40
CA ARG A 294 5.17 0.74 -4.54
C ARG A 294 5.66 2.02 -5.20
N GLY A 295 4.76 2.98 -5.42
CA GLY A 295 5.07 4.26 -6.05
C GLY A 295 6.10 5.10 -5.29
N ILE A 296 6.29 4.85 -3.99
CA ILE A 296 7.27 5.54 -3.14
C ILE A 296 8.49 4.64 -2.88
N SER A 297 8.29 3.35 -2.57
CA SER A 297 9.38 2.41 -2.29
C SER A 297 10.30 2.26 -3.49
N ASP A 298 9.74 2.08 -4.69
CA ASP A 298 10.53 1.76 -5.88
C ASP A 298 11.42 2.95 -6.32
N ILE A 299 11.09 4.18 -5.92
CA ILE A 299 11.95 5.37 -6.12
C ILE A 299 13.23 5.27 -5.28
N ILE A 300 13.16 4.64 -4.11
CA ILE A 300 14.24 4.58 -3.10
C ILE A 300 15.02 3.26 -3.19
N THR A 301 14.34 2.13 -3.43
CA THR A 301 14.90 0.78 -3.31
C THR A 301 15.30 0.13 -4.64
N VAL A 302 14.75 0.60 -5.77
CA VAL A 302 15.04 0.05 -7.10
C VAL A 302 15.94 1.03 -7.86
N PRO A 303 17.17 0.64 -8.24
CA PRO A 303 18.04 1.49 -9.06
C PRO A 303 17.36 1.86 -10.38
N GLY A 304 17.09 3.14 -10.56
CA GLY A 304 16.42 3.71 -11.71
C GLY A 304 17.37 4.28 -12.76
N LEU A 305 16.80 4.88 -13.80
CA LEU A 305 17.55 5.74 -14.75
C LEU A 305 17.91 7.09 -14.11
N VAL A 306 17.09 7.54 -13.17
CA VAL A 306 17.35 8.67 -12.27
C VAL A 306 17.10 8.14 -10.87
N ASN A 307 18.17 8.01 -10.08
CA ASN A 307 18.08 7.70 -8.66
C ASN A 307 17.79 8.99 -7.89
N VAL A 308 16.72 8.98 -7.11
CA VAL A 308 16.42 9.98 -6.09
C VAL A 308 17.01 9.47 -4.78
N ASP A 309 17.55 10.35 -3.93
CA ASP A 309 18.03 9.91 -2.62
C ASP A 309 16.92 9.94 -1.55
N PHE A 310 17.17 9.28 -0.42
CA PHE A 310 16.19 9.22 0.66
C PHE A 310 16.00 10.57 1.39
N ALA A 311 16.97 11.48 1.33
CA ALA A 311 16.87 12.81 1.92
C ALA A 311 15.94 13.71 1.10
N ASP A 312 15.94 13.62 -0.24
CA ASP A 312 14.98 14.29 -1.12
C ASP A 312 13.54 13.87 -0.77
N VAL A 313 13.26 12.56 -0.76
CA VAL A 313 11.91 12.04 -0.43
C VAL A 313 11.51 12.44 0.98
N ARG A 314 12.43 12.38 1.95
CA ARG A 314 12.20 12.88 3.32
C ARG A 314 11.89 14.38 3.33
N ALA A 315 12.57 15.20 2.54
CA ALA A 315 12.36 16.65 2.49
C ALA A 315 10.97 17.05 1.93
N ILE A 316 10.37 16.27 1.04
CA ILE A 316 8.98 16.49 0.59
C ILE A 316 7.94 15.85 1.53
N MET A 317 8.21 14.68 2.12
CA MET A 317 7.20 13.93 2.88
C MET A 317 7.19 14.22 4.39
N GLN A 318 8.27 14.74 4.97
CA GLN A 318 8.36 15.03 6.41
C GLN A 318 7.43 16.18 6.82
N ASN A 319 6.50 15.92 7.74
CA ASN A 319 5.43 16.84 8.16
C ASN A 319 4.55 17.44 7.03
N ALA A 320 4.49 16.83 5.85
CA ALA A 320 3.69 17.33 4.71
C ALA A 320 2.17 17.25 4.93
N GLY A 321 1.72 16.49 5.93
CA GLY A 321 0.32 16.41 6.33
C GLY A 321 -0.54 15.58 5.37
N SER A 322 -1.76 16.03 5.10
CA SER A 322 -2.66 15.32 4.17
C SER A 322 -2.17 15.45 2.73
N SER A 323 -2.04 14.31 2.06
CA SER A 323 -1.56 14.16 0.69
C SER A 323 -2.54 13.33 -0.13
N LEU A 324 -2.52 13.52 -1.45
CA LEU A 324 -3.36 12.81 -2.40
C LEU A 324 -2.51 12.00 -3.38
N MET A 325 -3.10 10.98 -3.97
CA MET A 325 -2.43 10.05 -4.89
C MET A 325 -3.20 9.98 -6.20
N GLY A 326 -2.49 9.99 -7.33
CA GLY A 326 -3.02 9.74 -8.66
C GLY A 326 -2.26 8.63 -9.35
N ILE A 327 -2.97 7.80 -10.12
CA ILE A 327 -2.40 6.63 -10.79
C ILE A 327 -2.96 6.58 -12.21
N GLY A 328 -2.07 6.48 -13.19
CA GLY A 328 -2.42 6.40 -14.60
C GLY A 328 -1.58 5.36 -15.32
N THR A 329 -2.22 4.55 -16.16
CA THR A 329 -1.51 3.65 -17.08
C THR A 329 -2.01 3.88 -18.50
N ALA A 330 -1.15 3.62 -19.49
CA ALA A 330 -1.51 3.63 -20.90
C ALA A 330 -0.52 2.79 -21.74
N THR A 331 -0.89 2.55 -23.00
CA THR A 331 -0.13 1.76 -23.98
C THR A 331 -0.14 2.45 -25.35
N GLY A 332 0.78 2.05 -26.24
CA GLY A 332 0.89 2.65 -27.58
C GLY A 332 1.77 3.91 -27.64
N LYS A 333 1.67 4.67 -28.74
CA LYS A 333 2.67 5.67 -29.15
C LYS A 333 2.79 6.91 -28.26
N SER A 334 1.73 7.24 -27.52
CA SER A 334 1.64 8.40 -26.63
C SER A 334 1.58 8.00 -25.15
N ARG A 335 1.84 6.72 -24.84
CA ARG A 335 1.59 6.09 -23.52
C ARG A 335 2.08 6.87 -22.31
N ALA A 336 3.25 7.48 -22.33
CA ALA A 336 3.74 8.21 -21.16
C ALA A 336 2.97 9.52 -20.92
N ARG A 337 2.65 10.25 -21.99
CA ARG A 337 1.81 11.45 -21.95
C ARG A 337 0.37 11.11 -21.52
N ASP A 338 -0.17 10.03 -22.06
CA ASP A 338 -1.53 9.58 -21.75
C ASP A 338 -1.63 8.99 -20.33
N ALA A 339 -0.59 8.29 -19.86
CA ALA A 339 -0.48 7.85 -18.47
C ALA A 339 -0.39 9.02 -17.50
N ALA A 340 0.35 10.10 -17.85
CA ALA A 340 0.41 11.31 -17.03
C ALA A 340 -0.98 11.98 -16.94
N LEU A 341 -1.68 12.14 -18.06
CA LEU A 341 -3.07 12.64 -18.07
C LEU A 341 -4.01 11.77 -17.23
N ASN A 342 -3.93 10.44 -17.38
CA ASN A 342 -4.73 9.49 -16.58
C ASN A 342 -4.41 9.58 -15.07
N ALA A 343 -3.14 9.80 -14.70
CA ALA A 343 -2.73 9.95 -13.31
C ALA A 343 -3.29 11.23 -12.68
N ILE A 344 -3.25 12.35 -13.42
CA ILE A 344 -3.77 13.65 -12.97
C ILE A 344 -5.31 13.67 -12.93
N GLN A 345 -5.97 12.93 -13.83
CA GLN A 345 -7.44 12.78 -13.86
C GLN A 345 -7.95 11.63 -12.98
N SER A 346 -7.10 11.02 -12.15
CA SER A 346 -7.45 9.87 -11.31
C SER A 346 -8.50 10.23 -10.25
N PRO A 347 -9.56 9.41 -10.04
CA PRO A 347 -10.61 9.67 -9.03
C PRO A 347 -10.15 9.75 -7.56
N LEU A 348 -8.85 9.57 -7.31
CA LEU A 348 -8.19 9.68 -6.01
C LEU A 348 -7.55 11.07 -5.78
N LEU A 349 -7.41 11.89 -6.82
CA LEU A 349 -6.99 13.30 -6.76
C LEU A 349 -8.20 14.24 -6.66
N ASP A 350 -8.94 14.16 -5.55
CA ASP A 350 -10.18 14.94 -5.34
C ASP A 350 -9.96 16.47 -5.22
N ILE A 351 -8.72 16.89 -5.02
CA ILE A 351 -8.28 18.29 -5.05
C ILE A 351 -7.15 18.35 -6.07
N GLY A 352 -7.34 19.18 -7.11
CA GLY A 352 -6.39 19.32 -8.21
C GLY A 352 -4.97 19.67 -7.74
N ILE A 353 -3.98 19.18 -8.49
CA ILE A 353 -2.55 19.25 -8.14
C ILE A 353 -1.98 20.67 -8.22
N GLU A 354 -2.73 21.65 -8.73
CA GLU A 354 -2.29 23.04 -8.92
C GLU A 354 -1.99 23.75 -7.58
N ARG A 355 -2.36 23.14 -6.45
CA ARG A 355 -2.21 23.66 -5.08
C ARG A 355 -1.27 22.83 -4.19
N ALA A 356 -0.60 21.81 -4.74
CA ALA A 356 0.42 21.05 -4.01
C ALA A 356 1.75 21.82 -4.00
N THR A 357 2.44 21.84 -2.85
CA THR A 357 3.76 22.50 -2.73
C THR A 357 4.93 21.51 -2.81
N GLY A 358 4.64 20.22 -2.71
CA GLY A 358 5.60 19.13 -2.89
C GLY A 358 4.95 18.02 -3.68
N ILE A 359 5.67 17.48 -4.67
CA ILE A 359 5.17 16.45 -5.58
C ILE A 359 6.25 15.40 -5.77
N VAL A 360 5.90 14.14 -5.53
CA VAL A 360 6.74 12.97 -5.81
C VAL A 360 6.06 12.19 -6.93
N TRP A 361 6.76 11.88 -8.02
CA TRP A 361 6.23 11.03 -9.07
C TRP A 361 7.24 9.99 -9.56
N ASN A 362 6.71 8.82 -9.92
CA ASN A 362 7.46 7.71 -10.49
C ASN A 362 6.89 7.37 -11.87
N ILE A 363 7.77 7.19 -12.86
CA ILE A 363 7.42 6.54 -14.13
C ILE A 363 7.98 5.11 -14.14
N THR A 364 7.11 4.13 -14.41
CA THR A 364 7.50 2.73 -14.55
C THR A 364 7.13 2.23 -15.95
N GLY A 365 8.09 1.63 -16.64
CA GLY A 365 7.90 1.07 -17.98
C GLY A 365 8.91 -0.03 -18.31
N GLY A 366 8.75 -0.69 -19.44
CA GLY A 366 9.70 -1.70 -19.90
C GLY A 366 11.06 -1.13 -20.32
N THR A 367 11.96 -2.01 -20.76
CA THR A 367 13.27 -1.64 -21.34
C THR A 367 13.15 -0.88 -22.67
N ASP A 368 11.93 -0.70 -23.16
CA ASP A 368 11.52 0.08 -24.32
C ASP A 368 11.07 1.52 -23.96
N LEU A 369 11.10 1.91 -22.68
CA LEU A 369 10.82 3.28 -22.23
C LEU A 369 11.92 4.26 -22.71
N THR A 370 11.52 5.30 -23.44
CA THR A 370 12.45 6.29 -24.02
C THR A 370 12.50 7.62 -23.25
N LEU A 371 13.62 8.34 -23.35
CA LEU A 371 13.76 9.68 -22.75
C LEU A 371 12.74 10.69 -23.30
N PHE A 372 12.33 10.56 -24.57
CA PHE A 372 11.27 11.40 -25.16
C PHE A 372 9.90 11.16 -24.51
N GLU A 373 9.59 9.91 -24.15
CA GLU A 373 8.36 9.56 -23.43
C GLU A 373 8.39 10.09 -22.00
N VAL A 374 9.52 9.94 -21.30
CA VAL A 374 9.75 10.53 -19.97
C VAL A 374 9.54 12.05 -20.00
N ASN A 375 10.15 12.76 -20.96
CA ASN A 375 10.01 14.20 -21.12
C ASN A 375 8.54 14.61 -21.41
N ALA A 376 7.85 13.90 -22.31
CA ALA A 376 6.45 14.18 -22.64
C ALA A 376 5.46 13.90 -21.49
N ALA A 377 5.84 13.07 -20.51
CA ALA A 377 5.12 12.92 -19.25
C ALA A 377 5.43 14.07 -18.28
N ALA A 378 6.70 14.44 -18.14
CA ALA A 378 7.15 15.53 -17.29
C ALA A 378 6.52 16.87 -17.68
N GLU A 379 6.48 17.21 -18.99
CA GLU A 379 5.82 18.41 -19.52
C GLU A 379 4.35 18.52 -19.05
N VAL A 380 3.57 17.43 -19.18
CA VAL A 380 2.15 17.42 -18.77
C VAL A 380 1.96 17.60 -17.26
N ILE A 381 2.89 17.09 -16.44
CA ILE A 381 2.84 17.29 -14.99
C ILE A 381 3.26 18.74 -14.65
N TYR A 382 4.32 19.24 -15.28
CA TYR A 382 4.90 20.56 -14.97
C TYR A 382 4.01 21.73 -15.44
N ASP A 383 3.24 21.57 -16.51
CA ASP A 383 2.25 22.55 -17.00
C ASP A 383 1.05 22.74 -16.04
N LEU A 384 0.82 21.82 -15.08
CA LEU A 384 -0.40 21.76 -14.26
C LEU A 384 -0.17 21.95 -12.74
N VAL A 385 1.07 22.26 -12.33
CA VAL A 385 1.47 22.40 -10.91
C VAL A 385 1.89 23.84 -10.61
N ASP A 386 1.99 24.20 -9.32
CA ASP A 386 2.56 25.50 -8.94
C ASP A 386 4.03 25.57 -9.41
N PRO A 387 4.47 26.60 -10.16
CA PRO A 387 5.87 26.73 -10.61
C PRO A 387 6.91 26.83 -9.48
N ASN A 388 6.46 26.97 -8.23
CA ASN A 388 7.28 27.01 -7.02
C ASN A 388 7.17 25.70 -6.19
N ALA A 389 6.46 24.69 -6.68
CA ALA A 389 6.40 23.38 -6.04
C ALA A 389 7.75 22.65 -6.12
N ASN A 390 8.12 21.94 -5.06
CA ASN A 390 9.26 21.01 -5.13
C ASN A 390 8.82 19.73 -5.85
N LEU A 391 9.58 19.28 -6.85
CA LEU A 391 9.22 18.17 -7.73
C LEU A 391 10.33 17.12 -7.74
N ILE A 392 9.99 15.91 -7.26
CA ILE A 392 10.85 14.74 -7.26
C ILE A 392 10.40 13.77 -8.35
N PHE A 393 11.35 13.28 -9.14
CA PHE A 393 11.14 12.39 -10.27
C PHE A 393 11.97 11.11 -10.13
N GLY A 394 11.29 9.96 -10.01
CA GLY A 394 11.89 8.63 -10.13
C GLY A 394 11.54 7.95 -11.47
N SER A 395 12.44 7.11 -11.98
CA SER A 395 12.24 6.36 -13.23
C SER A 395 12.70 4.91 -13.11
N VAL A 396 11.76 3.98 -13.04
CA VAL A 396 11.99 2.56 -12.77
C VAL A 396 11.73 1.71 -14.01
N ILE A 397 12.61 0.74 -14.28
CA ILE A 397 12.49 -0.18 -15.42
C ILE A 397 11.96 -1.54 -14.94
N ASP A 398 10.74 -1.88 -15.35
CA ASP A 398 10.05 -3.14 -15.04
C ASP A 398 9.80 -3.91 -16.34
N GLN A 399 10.49 -5.04 -16.53
CA GLN A 399 10.41 -5.84 -17.76
C GLN A 399 9.00 -6.41 -18.02
N SER A 400 8.12 -6.47 -17.01
CA SER A 400 6.73 -6.89 -17.19
C SER A 400 5.87 -5.85 -17.91
N LEU A 401 6.29 -4.57 -17.92
CA LEU A 401 5.55 -3.44 -18.50
C LEU A 401 6.01 -3.07 -19.93
N ASN A 402 6.61 -4.01 -20.67
CA ASN A 402 7.03 -3.79 -22.07
C ASN A 402 5.82 -3.40 -22.95
N GLY A 403 5.90 -2.26 -23.64
CA GLY A 403 4.79 -1.66 -24.41
C GLY A 403 3.73 -0.90 -23.58
N GLN A 404 3.87 -0.86 -22.25
CA GLN A 404 3.03 -0.10 -21.31
C GLN A 404 3.86 0.98 -20.62
N VAL A 405 3.21 1.99 -20.05
CA VAL A 405 3.76 2.89 -19.03
C VAL A 405 2.73 3.01 -17.90
N SER A 406 3.24 3.03 -16.67
CA SER A 406 2.52 3.38 -15.45
C SER A 406 3.16 4.64 -14.85
N ILE A 407 2.34 5.58 -14.40
CA ILE A 407 2.77 6.77 -13.65
C ILE A 407 2.01 6.80 -12.33
N THR A 408 2.76 6.91 -11.24
CA THR A 408 2.24 7.18 -9.90
C THR A 408 2.64 8.59 -9.49
N LEU A 409 1.66 9.38 -9.06
CA LEU A 409 1.80 10.79 -8.70
C LEU A 409 1.31 10.98 -7.26
N ILE A 410 2.12 11.60 -6.40
CA ILE A 410 1.77 11.87 -5.00
C ILE A 410 1.96 13.36 -4.75
N ALA A 411 0.86 14.02 -4.41
CA ALA A 411 0.78 15.46 -4.21
C ALA A 411 0.66 15.76 -2.71
N THR A 412 1.53 16.62 -2.19
CA THR A 412 1.69 16.92 -0.75
C THR A 412 1.66 18.42 -0.46
N GLY A 413 1.52 18.79 0.81
CA GLY A 413 1.62 20.19 1.25
C GLY A 413 0.44 21.08 0.87
N PHE A 414 -0.74 20.49 0.62
CA PHE A 414 -1.96 21.25 0.33
C PHE A 414 -2.28 22.24 1.46
N LYS A 415 -2.20 23.55 1.15
CA LYS A 415 -2.44 24.63 2.12
C LYS A 415 -3.86 24.56 2.68
N ARG A 416 -3.95 24.41 4.00
CA ARG A 416 -5.19 24.21 4.76
C ARG A 416 -6.18 25.37 4.56
N GLN A 417 -7.40 25.05 4.13
CA GLN A 417 -8.43 26.06 3.83
C GLN A 417 -9.14 26.59 5.09
N ASP A 418 -9.11 25.84 6.20
CA ASP A 418 -9.89 26.07 7.42
C ASP A 418 -9.53 27.32 8.26
N GLU A 419 -8.35 27.92 8.09
CA GLU A 419 -7.87 28.98 9.01
C GLU A 419 -8.09 30.42 8.50
N ALA A 420 -8.60 30.58 7.27
CA ALA A 420 -8.83 31.89 6.65
C ALA A 420 -10.13 32.59 7.12
N GLU A 421 -11.20 31.84 7.41
CA GLU A 421 -12.53 32.43 7.67
C GLU A 421 -12.80 32.73 9.16
N GLY A 422 -11.90 32.33 10.07
CA GLY A 422 -12.13 32.40 11.52
C GLY A 422 -11.61 33.65 12.25
N ARG A 423 -10.91 34.58 11.60
CA ARG A 423 -10.07 35.59 12.29
C ARG A 423 -10.20 37.06 11.84
N THR A 424 -11.39 37.48 11.38
CA THR A 424 -11.58 38.85 10.84
C THR A 424 -12.79 39.61 11.42
N ALA A 425 -13.10 39.43 12.71
CA ALA A 425 -14.26 40.07 13.36
C ALA A 425 -14.04 40.59 14.81
N LYS A 426 -12.85 41.09 15.15
CA LYS A 426 -12.63 41.89 16.38
C LYS A 426 -11.71 43.08 16.13
N GLY A 427 -12.32 44.24 15.85
CA GLY A 427 -11.60 45.50 15.65
C GLY A 427 -12.49 46.73 15.91
N GLY A 428 -12.37 47.30 17.10
CA GLY A 428 -12.74 48.69 17.39
C GLY A 428 -14.23 49.07 17.44
N GLN A 429 -14.77 49.18 18.65
CA GLN A 429 -15.20 50.50 19.14
C GLN A 429 -15.16 50.55 20.67
N GLN A 430 -14.66 51.67 21.20
CA GLN A 430 -14.48 51.92 22.63
C GLN A 430 -15.10 53.29 22.93
N MET A 431 -16.18 53.29 23.71
CA MET A 431 -16.76 54.50 24.31
C MET A 431 -17.18 54.24 25.77
N GLN A 432 -17.49 55.32 26.49
CA GLN A 432 -17.06 55.46 27.88
C GLN A 432 -18.19 55.95 28.81
N GLY A 433 -18.18 55.43 30.04
CA GLY A 433 -19.03 55.84 31.16
C GLY A 433 -20.25 54.93 31.41
N ASP A 434 -20.84 54.88 32.60
CA ASP A 434 -20.38 55.32 33.93
C ASP A 434 -21.30 54.70 35.02
N ASN A 435 -20.84 54.61 36.28
CA ASN A 435 -21.59 54.43 37.55
C ASN A 435 -22.80 53.45 37.64
N GLY A 436 -22.75 52.44 38.53
CA GLY A 436 -23.95 51.68 38.93
C GLY A 436 -23.78 50.47 39.87
N ARG A 437 -23.93 50.70 41.19
CA ARG A 437 -23.92 49.75 42.33
C ARG A 437 -24.61 48.37 42.17
N ASP A 438 -23.90 47.32 42.63
CA ASP A 438 -24.28 46.23 43.57
C ASP A 438 -25.65 45.47 43.53
N PRO A 439 -25.72 44.23 44.08
CA PRO A 439 -26.57 43.16 43.50
C PRO A 439 -27.74 42.69 44.38
N SER A 440 -28.71 41.98 43.78
CA SER A 440 -29.44 40.87 44.45
C SER A 440 -30.36 40.06 43.51
N SER A 441 -30.76 38.87 43.99
CA SER A 441 -31.94 38.07 43.62
C SER A 441 -31.92 37.13 42.40
N THR A 442 -32.06 35.85 42.76
CA THR A 442 -32.64 34.70 42.04
C THR A 442 -33.75 34.96 41.01
N GLY A 443 -33.69 34.28 39.86
CA GLY A 443 -34.84 34.04 38.98
C GLY A 443 -34.48 33.15 37.78
N GLY A 444 -35.10 31.97 37.66
CA GLY A 444 -34.81 31.03 36.57
C GLY A 444 -35.54 31.40 35.27
N SER A 445 -34.80 31.65 34.19
CA SER A 445 -35.37 31.98 32.87
C SER A 445 -35.63 30.72 32.03
N LYS A 446 -36.87 30.61 31.52
CA LYS A 446 -37.18 29.70 30.40
C LYS A 446 -36.55 30.27 29.12
N VAL A 447 -36.03 29.40 28.27
CA VAL A 447 -35.74 29.75 26.87
C VAL A 447 -37.06 29.76 26.10
N GLU A 448 -37.44 30.92 25.56
CA GLU A 448 -38.59 31.00 24.66
C GLU A 448 -38.18 30.58 23.24
N ILE A 449 -39.02 29.76 22.60
CA ILE A 449 -38.78 29.25 21.24
C ILE A 449 -39.42 30.23 20.24
N PRO A 450 -38.66 30.80 19.27
CA PRO A 450 -39.18 31.73 18.28
C PRO A 450 -40.38 31.18 17.49
N GLU A 451 -41.35 32.04 17.20
CA GLU A 451 -42.69 31.65 16.75
C GLU A 451 -42.71 30.87 15.43
N PHE A 452 -41.72 31.08 14.55
CA PHE A 452 -41.60 30.38 13.26
C PHE A 452 -41.42 28.85 13.39
N LEU A 453 -40.99 28.34 14.54
CA LEU A 453 -40.80 26.91 14.78
C LEU A 453 -42.11 26.18 15.18
N ARG A 454 -43.22 26.89 15.44
CA ARG A 454 -44.51 26.29 15.83
C ARG A 454 -45.47 26.08 14.66
N LYS A 455 -45.19 25.12 13.76
CA LYS A 455 -46.21 24.25 13.07
C LYS A 455 -45.62 23.31 12.01
N ARG A 456 -45.76 22.00 12.24
CA ARG A 456 -46.50 21.06 11.36
C ARG A 456 -46.72 19.73 12.09
N GLY A 457 -47.98 19.44 12.43
CA GLY A 457 -48.40 18.16 13.00
C GLY A 457 -48.66 17.11 11.91
N PRO A 458 -48.68 15.80 12.26
CA PRO A 458 -48.75 14.73 11.27
C PRO A 458 -50.16 14.50 10.70
N SER A 459 -50.27 14.46 9.38
CA SER A 459 -51.50 14.12 8.65
C SER A 459 -51.71 12.60 8.60
N ARG A 460 -52.75 12.09 9.28
CA ARG A 460 -53.23 10.70 9.17
C ARG A 460 -54.35 10.58 8.13
N PHE A 461 -54.15 9.77 7.08
CA PHE A 461 -55.20 9.10 6.27
C PHE A 461 -54.52 7.94 5.50
N LEU A 462 -55.21 6.93 4.97
CA LEU A 462 -56.19 5.99 5.56
C LEU A 462 -56.15 4.73 4.67
N ARG A 463 -56.54 3.54 5.18
CA ARG A 463 -56.65 2.33 4.34
C ARG A 463 -57.72 2.50 3.25
N ILE A 464 -57.35 2.13 2.01
CA ILE A 464 -58.07 1.12 1.21
C ILE A 464 -57.01 0.09 0.81
#